data_AF-A0A443QI70-F1
#
_entry.id   AF-A0A443QI70-F1
#
_cell.length_a   1.000
_cell.length_b   1.000
_cell.length_c   1.000
_cell.angle_alpha   90.00
_cell.angle_beta   90.00
_cell.angle_gamma   90.00
#
_symmetry.space_group_name_H-M   'P 1'
#
loop_
_entity.id
_entity.type
_entity.pdbx_description
1 polymer ?
#
loop_
_entity_poly.entity_id
_entity_poly.type
_entity_poly.pdbx_seq_one_letter_code
_entity_poly.pdbx_strand_id
1 'polypeptide(L)'
;MDTLCEKWSTIEANESIPEDVIGQINSTKGQANLLVSQRFNQFNGLIKDCENKTGFKEITALDLQGFWDMIYFQIEDVNKKFEKLEELRANQWKEKNIASKNEKNCSKKLTKNGMVKTVRSTSGLRDHIMKARAKISKCSSAGELQVTTDVEAETDSAFSSISSNDFPSDTYHVEIRENGHGNAIKELH
;
A
#
# COMPACT_ATOMS: atom_id res chain seq x y z
N MET A 1 -10.38 6.53 12.17
CA MET A 1 -10.47 5.95 10.82
C MET A 1 -11.30 4.68 10.86
N ASP A 2 -10.96 3.73 11.74
CA ASP A 2 -11.66 2.44 11.84
C ASP A 2 -13.17 2.59 12.07
N THR A 3 -13.58 3.53 12.92
CA THR A 3 -15.00 3.86 13.14
C THR A 3 -15.75 4.30 11.88
N LEU A 4 -15.10 5.04 10.97
CA LEU A 4 -15.69 5.41 9.68
C LEU A 4 -15.77 4.19 8.77
N CYS A 5 -14.70 3.39 8.69
CA CYS A 5 -14.69 2.16 7.90
C CYS A 5 -15.79 1.18 8.33
N GLU A 6 -16.00 1.01 9.63
CA GLU A 6 -17.07 0.17 10.20
C GLU A 6 -18.45 0.72 9.85
N LYS A 7 -18.70 2.01 10.09
CA LYS A 7 -19.96 2.68 9.71
C LYS A 7 -20.29 2.43 8.24
N TRP A 8 -19.32 2.63 7.35
CA TRP A 8 -19.50 2.45 5.91
C TRP A 8 -19.67 0.98 5.50
N SER A 9 -19.06 0.04 6.23
CA SER A 9 -19.32 -1.40 6.03
C SER A 9 -20.74 -1.80 6.42
N THR A 10 -21.28 -1.21 7.49
CA THR A 10 -22.67 -1.42 7.90
C THR A 10 -23.64 -0.85 6.87
N ILE A 11 -23.38 0.35 6.33
CA ILE A 11 -24.22 0.95 5.28
C ILE A 11 -24.22 0.09 4.01
N GLU A 12 -23.03 -0.35 3.57
CA GLU A 12 -22.85 -1.26 2.43
C GLU A 12 -23.65 -2.56 2.57
N ALA A 13 -23.74 -3.11 3.78
CA ALA A 13 -24.48 -4.36 4.03
C ALA A 13 -26.00 -4.18 4.13
N ASN A 14 -26.50 -3.01 4.52
CA ASN A 14 -27.93 -2.79 4.83
C ASN A 14 -28.69 -2.03 3.74
N GLU A 15 -28.01 -1.28 2.87
CA GLU A 15 -28.64 -0.45 1.85
C GLU A 15 -28.43 -1.03 0.44
N SER A 16 -29.40 -0.79 -0.46
CA SER A 16 -29.22 -1.10 -1.88
C SER A 16 -28.46 0.04 -2.55
N ILE A 17 -27.14 -0.15 -2.68
CA ILE A 17 -26.21 0.84 -3.21
C ILE A 17 -25.84 0.48 -4.67
N PRO A 18 -25.75 1.45 -5.60
CA PRO A 18 -25.23 1.21 -6.94
C PRO A 18 -23.76 0.73 -6.92
N GLU A 19 -23.39 -0.17 -7.84
CA GLU A 19 -22.03 -0.74 -7.95
C GLU A 19 -20.94 0.33 -8.03
N ASP A 20 -21.18 1.40 -8.80
CA ASP A 20 -20.23 2.51 -8.94
C ASP A 20 -19.93 3.20 -7.60
N VAL A 21 -20.92 3.26 -6.71
CA VAL A 21 -20.78 3.87 -5.39
C VAL A 21 -20.17 2.88 -4.39
N ILE A 22 -20.50 1.59 -4.49
CA ILE A 22 -19.84 0.52 -3.73
C ILE A 22 -18.33 0.54 -4.00
N GLY A 23 -17.93 0.66 -5.27
CA GLY A 23 -16.53 0.82 -5.64
C GLY A 23 -15.85 2.03 -4.98
N GLN A 24 -16.56 3.17 -4.89
CA GLN A 24 -16.06 4.36 -4.21
C GLN A 24 -15.95 4.16 -2.70
N ILE A 25 -16.93 3.51 -2.05
CA ILE A 25 -16.89 3.17 -0.63
C ILE A 25 -15.70 2.27 -0.33
N ASN A 26 -15.52 1.19 -1.10
CA ASN A 26 -14.43 0.24 -0.90
C ASN A 26 -13.05 0.84 -1.18
N SER A 27 -12.93 1.69 -2.20
CA SER A 27 -11.69 2.45 -2.44
C SER A 27 -11.36 3.38 -1.27
N THR A 28 -12.36 4.09 -0.73
CA THR A 28 -12.17 5.03 0.38
C THR A 28 -11.81 4.29 1.68
N LYS A 29 -12.48 3.18 1.99
CA LYS A 29 -12.12 2.28 3.10
C LYS A 29 -10.70 1.74 2.94
N GLY A 30 -10.32 1.33 1.73
CA GLY A 30 -8.96 0.87 1.42
C GLY A 30 -7.92 1.94 1.70
N GLN A 31 -8.16 3.19 1.30
CA GLN A 31 -7.26 4.31 1.58
C GLN A 31 -7.14 4.60 3.09
N ALA A 32 -8.25 4.58 3.82
CA ALA A 32 -8.23 4.72 5.28
C ALA A 32 -7.41 3.61 5.95
N ASN A 33 -7.59 2.36 5.52
CA ASN A 33 -6.84 1.22 6.04
C ASN A 33 -5.36 1.28 5.69
N LEU A 34 -5.01 1.77 4.49
CA LEU A 34 -3.62 2.00 4.07
C LEU A 34 -2.96 3.10 4.91
N LEU A 35 -3.69 4.17 5.25
CA LEU A 35 -3.18 5.18 6.17
C LEU A 35 -2.77 4.56 7.50
N VAL A 36 -3.67 3.79 8.13
CA VAL A 36 -3.42 3.15 9.43
C VAL A 36 -2.29 2.12 9.33
N SER A 37 -2.39 1.17 8.40
CA SER A 37 -1.45 0.05 8.31
C SER A 37 -0.07 0.44 7.78
N GLN A 38 0.04 1.50 6.97
CA GLN A 38 1.33 1.90 6.38
C GLN A 38 1.85 3.21 6.95
N ARG A 39 1.07 4.29 6.83
CA ARG A 39 1.57 5.64 7.15
C ARG A 39 1.76 5.84 8.66
N PHE A 40 0.77 5.44 9.46
CA PHE A 40 0.90 5.52 10.92
C PHE A 40 1.97 4.57 11.45
N ASN A 41 2.12 3.37 10.87
CA ASN A 41 3.21 2.46 11.22
C ASN A 41 4.59 3.05 10.88
N GLN A 42 4.74 3.70 9.73
CA GLN A 42 5.97 4.42 9.39
C GLN A 42 6.24 5.54 10.39
N PHE A 43 5.23 6.34 10.73
CA PHE A 43 5.37 7.42 11.70
C PHE A 43 5.80 6.91 13.08
N ASN A 44 5.22 5.80 13.54
CA ASN A 44 5.64 5.14 14.77
C ASN A 44 7.10 4.69 14.73
N GLY A 45 7.56 4.18 13.58
CA GLY A 45 8.98 3.88 13.36
C GLY A 45 9.87 5.12 13.47
N LEU A 46 9.48 6.22 12.82
CA LEU A 46 10.22 7.49 12.88
C LEU A 46 10.28 8.05 14.31
N ILE A 47 9.21 7.93 15.10
CA ILE A 47 9.20 8.34 16.52
C ILE A 47 10.21 7.51 17.31
N LYS A 48 10.19 6.18 17.17
CA LYS A 48 11.13 5.28 17.87
C LYS A 48 12.58 5.55 17.48
N ASP A 49 12.83 5.83 16.21
CA ASP A 49 14.16 6.16 15.71
C ASP A 49 14.65 7.52 16.22
N CYS A 50 13.73 8.49 16.38
CA CYS A 50 14.01 9.79 17.00
C CYS A 50 14.35 9.66 18.50
N GLU A 51 13.64 8.80 19.25
CA GLU A 51 13.87 8.57 20.68
C GLU A 51 15.19 7.84 20.96
N ASN A 52 15.47 6.79 20.19
CA ASN A 52 16.61 5.91 20.42
C ASN A 52 17.91 6.40 19.76
N LYS A 53 17.85 7.45 18.92
CA LYS A 53 18.95 7.97 18.10
C LYS A 53 19.69 6.88 17.31
N THR A 54 19.00 5.79 16.98
CA THR A 54 19.57 4.59 16.36
C THR A 54 19.74 4.71 14.84
N GLY A 55 19.23 5.79 14.24
CA GLY A 55 19.28 6.02 12.80
C GLY A 55 20.67 6.43 12.30
N PHE A 56 21.01 6.01 11.07
CA PHE A 56 22.19 6.51 10.34
C PHE A 56 22.15 8.03 10.12
N LYS A 57 20.95 8.61 10.11
CA LYS A 57 20.68 10.05 10.05
C LYS A 57 19.81 10.40 11.25
N GLU A 58 20.20 11.42 12.02
CA GLU A 58 19.46 11.86 13.20
C GLU A 58 18.09 12.40 12.75
N ILE A 59 17.01 11.74 13.15
CA ILE A 59 15.65 12.22 12.89
C ILE A 59 15.39 13.37 13.84
N THR A 60 15.04 14.53 13.29
CA THR A 60 14.76 15.73 14.07
C THR A 60 13.26 15.91 14.27
N ALA A 61 12.87 16.74 15.24
CA ALA A 61 11.47 17.11 15.45
C ALA A 61 10.84 17.76 14.19
N LEU A 62 11.64 18.41 13.33
CA LEU A 62 11.18 18.98 12.07
C LEU A 62 10.81 17.90 11.04
N ASP A 63 11.57 16.80 11.01
CA ASP A 63 11.27 15.66 10.13
C ASP A 63 9.95 14.99 10.54
N LEU A 64 9.74 14.81 11.85
CA LEU A 64 8.49 14.29 12.39
C LEU A 64 7.31 15.21 12.07
N GLN A 65 7.48 16.53 12.22
CA GLN A 65 6.44 17.50 11.88
C GLN A 65 6.06 17.42 10.40
N GLY A 66 7.05 17.45 9.50
CA GLY A 66 6.78 17.37 8.06
C GLY A 66 6.10 16.07 7.65
N PHE A 67 6.47 14.95 8.27
CA PHE A 67 5.80 13.67 8.03
C PHE A 67 4.38 13.65 8.59
N TRP A 68 4.17 14.25 9.76
CA TRP A 68 2.84 14.39 10.35
C TRP A 68 1.92 15.25 9.49
N ASP A 69 2.39 16.40 8.99
CA ASP A 69 1.62 17.27 8.10
C ASP A 69 1.16 16.49 6.85
N MET A 70 2.05 15.67 6.28
CA MET A 70 1.71 14.80 5.15
C MET A 70 0.62 13.77 5.50
N ILE A 71 0.72 13.11 6.65
CA ILE A 71 -0.31 12.17 7.12
C ILE A 71 -1.63 12.89 7.34
N TYR A 72 -1.58 14.07 7.99
CA TYR A 72 -2.73 14.89 8.28
C TYR A 72 -3.49 15.28 7.01
N PHE A 73 -2.79 15.77 5.98
CA PHE A 73 -3.42 16.08 4.69
C PHE A 73 -4.08 14.86 4.03
N GLN A 74 -3.48 13.67 4.16
CA GLN A 74 -4.08 12.44 3.65
C GLN A 74 -5.33 12.03 4.46
N ILE A 75 -5.33 12.23 5.78
CA ILE A 75 -6.51 12.02 6.62
C ILE A 75 -7.63 12.96 6.20
N GLU A 76 -7.34 14.25 6.00
CA GLU A 76 -8.33 15.22 5.54
C GLU A 76 -8.91 14.84 4.19
N ASP A 77 -8.08 14.38 3.24
CA ASP A 77 -8.54 13.92 1.92
C ASP A 77 -9.48 12.71 2.02
N VAL A 78 -9.15 11.72 2.86
CA VAL A 78 -10.03 10.57 3.10
C VAL A 78 -11.32 10.96 3.82
N ASN A 79 -11.26 11.88 4.79
CA ASN A 79 -12.45 12.39 5.45
C ASN A 79 -13.39 13.07 4.46
N LYS A 80 -12.86 13.92 3.57
CA LYS A 80 -13.64 14.58 2.50
C LYS A 80 -14.28 13.57 1.56
N LYS A 81 -13.62 12.45 1.25
CA LYS A 81 -14.22 11.37 0.45
C LYS A 81 -15.40 10.72 1.17
N PHE A 82 -15.30 10.48 2.47
CA PHE A 82 -16.43 9.98 3.26
C PHE A 82 -17.57 11.00 3.38
N GLU A 83 -17.26 12.29 3.50
CA GLU A 83 -18.26 13.36 3.47
C GLU A 83 -19.00 13.38 2.12
N LYS A 84 -18.28 13.28 1.00
CA LYS A 84 -18.88 13.19 -0.33
C LYS A 84 -19.80 11.96 -0.46
N LEU A 85 -19.40 10.82 0.10
CA LEU A 85 -20.24 9.63 0.10
C LEU A 85 -21.51 9.83 0.94
N GLU A 86 -21.43 10.54 2.08
CA GLU A 86 -22.60 10.87 2.89
C GLU A 86 -23.55 11.81 2.14
N GLU A 87 -23.02 12.79 1.41
CA GLU A 87 -23.83 13.64 0.52
C GLU A 87 -24.51 12.82 -0.59
N LEU A 88 -23.80 11.85 -1.17
CA LEU A 88 -24.36 10.96 -2.19
C LEU A 88 -25.51 10.11 -1.63
N ARG A 89 -25.32 9.57 -0.43
CA ARG A 89 -26.35 8.82 0.31
C ARG A 89 -27.58 9.67 0.60
N ALA A 90 -27.39 10.91 1.06
CA ALA A 90 -28.48 11.86 1.27
C ALA A 90 -29.27 12.18 -0.01
N ASN A 91 -28.62 12.07 -1.17
CA ASN A 91 -29.24 12.24 -2.49
C ASN A 91 -29.75 10.91 -3.11
N GLN A 92 -29.99 9.88 -2.29
CA GLN A 92 -30.44 8.55 -2.73
C GLN A 92 -29.51 7.94 -3.80
N TRP A 93 -28.20 8.10 -3.62
CA TRP A 93 -27.15 7.58 -4.51
C TRP A 93 -27.16 8.15 -5.92
N LYS A 94 -27.86 9.26 -6.14
CA LYS A 94 -27.83 9.99 -7.40
C LYS A 94 -26.74 11.04 -7.34
N GLU A 95 -25.81 11.00 -8.29
CA GLU A 95 -24.83 12.06 -8.44
C GLU A 95 -25.57 13.38 -8.62
N LYS A 96 -25.36 14.33 -7.70
CA LYS A 96 -25.85 15.68 -7.87
C LYS A 96 -25.22 16.20 -9.17
N ASN A 97 -26.05 16.47 -10.17
CA ASN A 97 -25.62 17.09 -11.43
C ASN A 97 -25.14 18.52 -11.11
N ILE A 98 -23.96 18.63 -10.50
CA ILE A 98 -23.23 19.88 -10.40
C ILE A 98 -22.69 20.04 -11.81
N ALA A 99 -23.40 20.85 -12.60
CA ALA A 99 -23.00 21.21 -13.95
C ALA A 99 -21.49 21.43 -14.00
N SER A 100 -20.81 20.54 -14.73
CA SER A 100 -19.38 20.60 -15.02
C SER A 100 -19.08 21.86 -15.82
N LYS A 101 -18.98 23.01 -15.15
CA LYS A 101 -18.37 24.23 -15.71
C LYS A 101 -17.04 24.45 -15.04
N ASN A 102 -16.04 23.73 -15.52
CA ASN A 102 -14.71 24.24 -15.91
C ASN A 102 -13.69 23.10 -15.93
N GLU A 103 -13.74 22.26 -16.98
CA GLU A 103 -12.49 21.75 -17.53
C GLU A 103 -11.78 22.91 -18.23
N LYS A 104 -10.98 23.66 -17.46
CA LYS A 104 -9.94 24.51 -18.03
C LYS A 104 -8.77 23.58 -18.38
N ASN A 105 -8.91 22.92 -19.52
CA ASN A 105 -7.80 22.35 -20.27
C ASN A 105 -6.75 23.45 -20.50
N CYS A 106 -5.72 23.48 -19.66
CA CYS A 106 -4.48 24.20 -19.94
C CYS A 106 -3.60 23.30 -20.80
N SER A 107 -3.86 23.30 -22.10
CA SER A 107 -2.87 22.87 -23.08
C SER A 107 -2.85 23.89 -24.20
N LYS A 108 -1.83 24.74 -24.12
CA LYS A 108 -1.55 25.86 -25.03
C LYS A 108 -1.54 25.35 -26.47
N LYS A 109 -2.40 25.92 -27.32
CA LYS A 109 -2.26 25.88 -28.78
C LYS A 109 -0.99 26.65 -29.17
N LEU A 110 -0.02 25.94 -29.75
CA LEU A 110 0.99 26.52 -30.63
C LEU A 110 0.75 25.96 -32.04
N THR A 111 0.15 26.82 -32.83
CA THR A 111 0.25 27.02 -34.29
C THR A 111 1.07 26.06 -35.16
N LYS A 112 0.42 25.65 -36.26
CA LYS A 112 0.85 25.72 -37.68
C LYS A 112 1.26 24.41 -38.38
N ASN A 113 0.49 24.16 -39.43
CA ASN A 113 0.65 23.28 -40.60
C ASN A 113 2.08 22.87 -40.98
N GLY A 114 2.22 21.61 -41.40
CA GLY A 114 3.15 21.26 -42.47
C GLY A 114 3.89 19.93 -42.34
N MET A 115 3.53 18.99 -43.22
CA MET A 115 4.40 17.98 -43.84
C MET A 115 5.06 16.91 -42.95
N VAL A 116 4.62 15.68 -43.16
CA VAL A 116 5.32 14.44 -42.80
C VAL A 116 6.76 14.44 -43.34
N LYS A 117 7.75 14.33 -42.43
CA LYS A 117 9.07 13.73 -42.71
C LYS A 117 9.54 12.99 -41.45
N THR A 118 9.71 11.68 -41.56
CA THR A 118 10.38 10.83 -40.57
C THR A 118 11.84 11.25 -40.45
N VAL A 119 12.19 12.04 -39.42
CA VAL A 119 13.58 12.29 -39.07
C VAL A 119 13.96 11.34 -37.94
N ARG A 120 14.68 10.27 -38.31
CA ARG A 120 15.30 9.32 -37.39
C ARG A 120 16.39 10.09 -36.62
N SER A 121 16.08 10.57 -35.42
CA SER A 121 17.08 11.16 -34.53
C SER A 121 18.13 10.10 -34.22
N THR A 122 19.28 10.16 -34.89
CA THR A 122 20.49 9.41 -34.56
C THR A 122 21.15 10.11 -33.37
N SER A 123 20.44 10.13 -32.24
CA SER A 123 21.07 10.39 -30.95
C SER A 123 22.13 9.30 -30.77
N GLY A 124 23.40 9.72 -30.59
CA GLY A 124 24.56 8.84 -30.37
C GLY A 124 24.43 7.87 -29.18
N LEU A 125 23.29 7.90 -28.50
CA LEU A 125 22.83 6.91 -27.55
C LEU A 125 22.79 5.48 -28.14
N ARG A 126 22.36 5.30 -29.40
CA ARG A 126 22.35 3.96 -30.03
C ARG A 126 23.77 3.38 -30.16
N ASP A 127 24.73 4.20 -30.59
CA ASP A 127 26.13 3.79 -30.73
C ASP A 127 26.75 3.50 -29.36
N HIS A 128 26.40 4.28 -28.33
CA HIS A 128 26.86 4.04 -26.97
C HIS A 128 26.36 2.69 -26.43
N ILE A 129 25.08 2.38 -26.66
CA ILE A 129 24.47 1.11 -26.24
C ILE A 129 25.11 -0.08 -26.98
N MET A 130 25.33 0.02 -28.30
CA MET A 130 26.01 -1.05 -29.05
C MET A 130 27.46 -1.24 -28.58
N LYS A 131 28.20 -0.16 -28.32
CA LYS A 131 29.60 -0.22 -27.87
C LYS A 131 29.75 -0.82 -26.47
N ALA A 132 28.81 -0.53 -25.56
CA ALA A 132 28.79 -1.13 -24.22
C ALA A 132 28.53 -2.64 -24.28
N ARG A 133 27.55 -3.07 -25.09
CA ARG A 133 27.21 -4.49 -25.26
C ARG A 133 28.37 -5.30 -25.84
N ALA A 134 29.07 -4.76 -26.84
CA ALA A 134 30.22 -5.43 -27.45
C ALA A 134 31.42 -5.61 -26.49
N LYS A 135 31.57 -4.73 -25.48
CA LYS A 135 32.62 -4.87 -24.46
C LYS A 135 32.31 -6.00 -23.47
N ILE A 136 31.05 -6.19 -23.12
CA ILE A 136 30.62 -7.26 -22.19
C ILE A 136 30.81 -8.63 -22.86
N SER A 137 30.49 -8.77 -24.16
CA SER A 137 30.71 -10.02 -24.89
C SER A 137 32.19 -10.34 -25.19
N LYS A 138 33.12 -9.40 -24.98
CA LYS A 138 34.54 -9.56 -25.30
C LYS A 138 35.44 -9.75 -24.07
N CYS A 139 34.84 -9.89 -22.88
CA CYS A 139 35.55 -10.18 -21.63
C CYS A 139 35.02 -11.48 -21.00
N SER A 140 35.06 -12.58 -21.77
CA SER A 140 34.87 -13.95 -21.26
C SER A 140 36.09 -14.84 -21.53
N SER A 141 37.28 -14.26 -21.71
CA SER A 141 38.51 -15.05 -21.82
C SER A 141 39.72 -14.33 -21.21
N ALA A 142 39.92 -14.52 -19.91
CA ALA A 142 41.23 -14.63 -19.24
C ALA A 142 41.02 -14.79 -17.72
N GLY A 143 41.26 -15.99 -17.18
CA GLY A 143 41.46 -16.21 -15.74
C GLY A 143 40.61 -17.32 -15.13
N GLU A 144 41.16 -18.52 -15.12
CA GLU A 144 40.61 -19.80 -14.68
C GLU A 144 40.76 -20.03 -13.17
N LEU A 145 39.72 -20.58 -12.52
CA LEU A 145 39.87 -21.40 -11.31
C LEU A 145 38.91 -22.60 -11.43
N GLN A 146 39.50 -23.79 -11.54
CA GLN A 146 38.83 -25.08 -11.68
C GLN A 146 38.21 -25.52 -10.35
N VAL A 147 37.00 -26.06 -10.34
CA VAL A 147 36.66 -27.27 -9.56
C VAL A 147 35.66 -28.12 -10.37
N THR A 148 36.05 -29.38 -10.48
CA THR A 148 35.54 -30.54 -11.20
C THR A 148 34.06 -30.88 -11.02
N THR A 149 33.41 -31.25 -12.13
CA THR A 149 32.26 -32.14 -12.16
C THR A 149 32.75 -33.57 -11.91
N ASP A 150 32.15 -34.27 -10.95
CA ASP A 150 31.72 -35.67 -11.03
C ASP A 150 30.99 -36.03 -9.72
N VAL A 151 29.92 -36.83 -9.85
CA VAL A 151 29.30 -37.79 -8.90
C VAL A 151 27.77 -37.73 -9.00
N GLU A 152 27.30 -38.61 -9.88
CA GLU A 152 26.26 -39.62 -9.70
C GLU A 152 24.80 -39.21 -9.44
N ALA A 153 23.98 -39.93 -10.21
CA ALA A 153 22.54 -39.96 -10.15
C ALA A 153 22.08 -40.66 -8.86
N GLU A 154 21.19 -39.99 -8.13
CA GLU A 154 20.13 -40.68 -7.42
C GLU A 154 18.80 -40.05 -7.81
N THR A 155 18.00 -40.89 -8.47
CA THR A 155 16.56 -40.73 -8.59
C THR A 155 15.96 -40.77 -7.19
N ASP A 156 14.99 -39.91 -6.90
CA ASP A 156 13.64 -40.38 -6.58
C ASP A 156 12.67 -39.23 -6.33
N SER A 157 11.76 -39.10 -7.30
CA SER A 157 10.32 -38.99 -7.11
C SER A 157 9.81 -38.61 -5.69
N ALA A 158 9.49 -37.33 -5.48
CA ALA A 158 8.50 -36.95 -4.46
C ALA A 158 7.71 -35.66 -4.80
N PHE A 159 7.74 -35.19 -6.05
CA PHE A 159 6.80 -34.17 -6.53
C PHE A 159 5.50 -34.86 -7.00
N SER A 160 4.71 -35.38 -6.07
CA SER A 160 3.31 -35.77 -6.26
C SER A 160 2.85 -36.58 -5.05
N SER A 161 2.37 -35.89 -4.01
CA SER A 161 1.24 -36.27 -3.13
C SER A 161 1.34 -35.55 -1.79
N ILE A 162 0.86 -34.31 -1.70
CA ILE A 162 0.27 -33.83 -0.45
C ILE A 162 -1.08 -33.22 -0.81
N SER A 163 -2.11 -34.02 -0.51
CA SER A 163 -3.51 -33.67 -0.53
C SER A 163 -3.81 -32.61 0.54
N SER A 164 -4.80 -31.77 0.24
CA SER A 164 -5.43 -30.85 1.19
C SER A 164 -5.83 -31.56 2.48
N ASN A 165 -5.16 -31.21 3.58
CA ASN A 165 -5.61 -31.19 4.98
C ASN A 165 -4.41 -31.33 5.90
N ASP A 166 -3.73 -30.22 6.20
CA ASP A 166 -2.93 -30.06 7.41
C ASP A 166 -2.85 -28.56 7.74
N PHE A 167 -3.96 -28.06 8.27
CA PHE A 167 -4.02 -26.76 8.93
C PHE A 167 -3.94 -27.04 10.43
N PRO A 168 -2.86 -26.64 11.15
CA PRO A 168 -2.82 -26.78 12.60
C PRO A 168 -3.89 -25.88 13.21
N SER A 169 -4.93 -26.50 13.77
CA SER A 169 -5.91 -25.83 14.62
C SER A 169 -5.29 -25.61 15.99
N ASP A 170 -4.45 -24.59 16.12
CA ASP A 170 -4.04 -24.11 17.44
C ASP A 170 -5.21 -23.35 18.07
N THR A 171 -6.07 -24.12 18.74
CA THR A 171 -7.06 -23.65 19.69
C THR A 171 -6.31 -22.99 20.84
N TYR A 172 -6.42 -21.67 20.94
CA TYR A 172 -6.02 -20.91 22.12
C TYR A 172 -6.87 -21.38 23.32
N HIS A 173 -6.29 -22.22 24.17
CA HIS A 173 -6.82 -22.51 25.49
C HIS A 173 -6.53 -21.31 26.41
N VAL A 174 -7.57 -20.53 26.72
CA VAL A 174 -7.54 -19.53 27.78
C VAL A 174 -7.88 -20.22 29.10
N GLU A 175 -6.87 -20.50 29.92
CA GLU A 175 -7.11 -20.86 31.33
C GLU A 175 -7.50 -19.60 32.11
N ILE A 176 -8.77 -19.51 32.51
CA ILE A 176 -9.21 -18.54 33.50
C ILE A 176 -8.69 -19.00 34.86
N ARG A 177 -7.62 -18.38 35.33
CA ARG A 177 -7.15 -18.52 36.71
C ARG A 177 -8.02 -17.63 37.61
N GLU A 178 -8.98 -18.23 38.30
CA GLU A 178 -9.72 -17.57 39.37
C GLU A 178 -8.76 -17.18 40.50
N ASN A 179 -8.40 -15.90 40.57
CA ASN A 179 -7.77 -15.34 41.76
C ASN A 179 -8.86 -15.04 42.78
N GLY A 180 -9.06 -15.99 43.71
CA GLY A 180 -9.78 -15.75 44.95
C GLY A 180 -9.10 -14.65 45.76
N HIS A 181 -9.67 -13.45 45.72
CA HIS A 181 -9.48 -12.44 46.77
C HIS A 181 -10.75 -12.37 47.59
N GLY A 182 -10.74 -13.03 48.74
CA GLY A 182 -11.73 -12.84 49.77
C GLY A 182 -11.73 -11.38 50.21
N ASN A 183 -12.87 -10.71 50.03
CA ASN A 183 -13.10 -9.42 50.65
C ASN A 183 -14.19 -9.61 51.72
N ALA A 184 -13.74 -9.70 52.96
CA ALA A 184 -14.60 -9.63 54.12
C ALA A 184 -15.11 -8.19 54.27
N ILE A 185 -16.40 -7.97 54.04
CA ILE A 185 -17.09 -6.75 54.46
C ILE A 185 -18.24 -7.13 55.41
N LYS A 186 -17.88 -7.00 56.68
CA LYS A 186 -18.62 -6.64 57.90
C LYS A 186 -20.15 -6.52 57.82
N GLU A 187 -20.78 -7.15 58.82
CA GLU A 187 -22.07 -6.77 59.43
C GLU A 187 -22.29 -5.25 59.48
N LEU A 188 -23.55 -4.82 59.36
CA LEU A 188 -24.18 -3.88 60.29
C LEU A 188 -25.71 -3.81 60.05
N HIS A 189 -26.43 -4.32 61.05
CA HIS A 189 -27.80 -4.05 61.52
C HIS A 189 -29.01 -4.44 60.66
#